data_AF-A0A923V5R0-F1
#
_entry.id   AF-A0A923V5R0-F1
#
_cell.length_a   1.000
_cell.length_b   1.000
_cell.length_c   1.000
_cell.angle_alpha   90.00
_cell.angle_beta   90.00
_cell.angle_gamma   90.00
#
_symmetry.space_group_name_H-M   'P 1'
#
loop_
_entity.id
_entity.type
_entity.pdbx_description
1 polymer ?
#
loop_
_entity_poly.entity_id
_entity_poly.type
_entity_poly.pdbx_seq_one_letter_code
_entity_poly.pdbx_strand_id
1 'polypeptide(L)'
;MSQLLNNLLWIEELLPDSVISKNLLGGVAYYLDEKQVLILIESGKTRVYKGIEYPFEIWNGCLFPIEKIKQNTVYAKFQFLENHPASKNWLYLPADTEEFEDKIRQVIRELKKRNPLFGSVVKESAAGKRARLETDDDDIDTSKPRLFNNESSVSKAPQVKKAVKPAAKPTKKVKADKKSENYLLLSVLKRNRK
;
A
#
# COMPACT_ATOMS: atom_id res chain seq x y z
N MET A 1 -11.49 11.76 -9.81
CA MET A 1 -10.75 12.29 -10.97
C MET A 1 -9.27 12.22 -10.61
N SER A 2 -8.47 11.44 -11.34
CA SER A 2 -7.01 11.40 -11.17
C SER A 2 -6.43 12.68 -11.75
N GLN A 3 -5.75 13.49 -10.94
CA GLN A 3 -5.02 14.64 -11.45
C GLN A 3 -3.81 14.11 -12.24
N LEU A 4 -3.62 14.62 -13.45
CA LEU A 4 -2.38 14.44 -14.19
C LEU A 4 -1.32 15.27 -13.47
N LEU A 5 -0.29 14.61 -12.95
CA LEU A 5 0.90 15.28 -12.45
C LEU A 5 1.55 15.97 -13.66
N ASN A 6 1.90 17.25 -13.56
CA ASN A 6 2.53 17.98 -14.67
C ASN A 6 3.95 18.39 -14.29
N ASN A 7 4.17 18.81 -13.05
CA ASN A 7 5.47 19.35 -12.61
C ASN A 7 6.41 18.28 -12.03
N LEU A 8 5.87 17.15 -11.56
CA LEU A 8 6.65 16.10 -10.88
C LEU A 8 6.91 14.86 -11.75
N LEU A 9 6.35 14.78 -12.96
CA LEU A 9 6.47 13.62 -13.84
C LEU A 9 7.91 13.28 -14.23
N TRP A 10 8.80 14.29 -14.37
CA TRP A 10 10.20 14.07 -14.75
C TRP A 10 10.95 13.16 -13.75
N ILE A 11 10.46 13.03 -12.53
CA ILE A 11 11.00 12.13 -11.51
C ILE A 11 10.84 10.65 -11.93
N GLU A 12 9.81 10.34 -12.72
CA GLU A 12 9.57 8.99 -13.25
C GLU A 12 10.70 8.54 -14.18
N GLU A 13 11.23 9.44 -15.00
CA GLU A 13 12.35 9.16 -15.90
C GLU A 13 13.63 8.83 -15.13
N LEU A 14 13.75 9.33 -13.90
CA LEU A 14 14.87 9.01 -13.04
C LEU A 14 14.72 7.67 -12.34
N LEU A 15 13.54 7.06 -12.27
CA LEU A 15 13.34 5.76 -11.63
C LEU A 15 13.81 4.61 -12.54
N PRO A 16 14.10 3.42 -11.97
CA PRO A 16 14.38 2.24 -12.79
C PRO A 16 13.12 1.71 -13.48
N ASP A 17 13.26 1.15 -14.68
CA ASP A 17 12.14 0.63 -15.50
C ASP A 17 11.35 -0.52 -14.84
N SER A 18 11.91 -1.15 -13.81
CA SER A 18 11.25 -2.21 -13.05
C SER A 18 10.15 -1.73 -12.09
N VAL A 19 9.84 -0.43 -12.09
CA VAL A 19 8.91 0.18 -11.16
C VAL A 19 7.48 0.08 -11.68
N ILE A 20 6.56 -0.24 -10.78
CA ILE A 20 5.13 -0.27 -11.06
C ILE A 20 4.51 1.03 -10.55
N SER A 21 3.82 1.77 -11.40
CA SER A 21 3.06 2.96 -11.02
C SER A 21 1.60 2.60 -10.70
N LYS A 22 1.05 3.23 -9.67
CA LYS A 22 -0.36 3.08 -9.26
C LYS A 22 -0.89 4.39 -8.72
N ASN A 23 -2.08 4.78 -9.14
CA ASN A 23 -2.73 5.98 -8.63
C ASN A 23 -3.11 5.81 -7.16
N LEU A 24 -2.64 6.71 -6.30
CA LEU A 24 -2.88 6.70 -4.86
C LEU A 24 -3.05 8.13 -4.33
N LEU A 25 -4.07 8.36 -3.50
CA LEU A 25 -4.28 9.64 -2.78
C LEU A 25 -4.34 10.90 -3.68
N GLY A 26 -4.79 10.77 -4.93
CA GLY A 26 -4.84 11.89 -5.87
C GLY A 26 -3.52 12.17 -6.59
N GLY A 27 -2.50 11.35 -6.38
CA GLY A 27 -1.25 11.37 -7.13
C GLY A 27 -0.86 9.97 -7.63
N VAL A 28 0.44 9.74 -7.80
CA VAL A 28 1.02 8.49 -8.31
C VAL A 28 1.98 7.90 -7.29
N ALA A 29 1.75 6.65 -6.90
CA ALA A 29 2.65 5.87 -6.08
C ALA A 29 3.47 4.91 -6.95
N TYR A 30 4.75 4.77 -6.62
CA TYR A 30 5.71 3.93 -7.30
C TYR A 30 6.15 2.79 -6.38
N TYR A 31 6.18 1.60 -6.97
CA TYR A 31 6.47 0.34 -6.27
C TYR A 31 7.69 -0.34 -6.89
N LEU A 32 8.60 -0.80 -6.06
CA LEU A 32 9.77 -1.58 -6.43
C LEU A 32 9.81 -2.85 -5.59
N ASP A 33 9.87 -4.03 -6.21
CA ASP A 33 9.93 -5.31 -5.51
C ASP A 33 8.86 -5.46 -4.41
N GLU A 34 7.60 -5.13 -4.74
CA GLU A 34 6.43 -5.14 -3.83
C GLU A 34 6.45 -4.09 -2.68
N LYS A 35 7.51 -3.28 -2.60
CA LYS A 35 7.60 -2.19 -1.63
C LYS A 35 7.16 -0.90 -2.28
N GLN A 36 6.35 -0.13 -1.57
CA GLN A 36 6.04 1.24 -1.99
C GLN A 36 7.23 2.11 -1.63
N VAL A 37 7.80 2.82 -2.61
CA VAL A 37 9.07 3.55 -2.45
C VAL A 37 8.89 5.06 -2.54
N LEU A 38 8.01 5.51 -3.41
CA LEU A 38 7.77 6.93 -3.67
C LEU A 38 6.28 7.18 -3.90
N ILE A 39 5.80 8.33 -3.49
CA ILE A 39 4.48 8.85 -3.84
C ILE A 39 4.67 10.29 -4.28
N LEU A 40 4.24 10.61 -5.49
CA LEU A 40 4.21 11.95 -6.03
C LEU A 40 2.80 12.49 -5.92
N ILE A 41 2.64 13.65 -5.29
CA ILE A 41 1.35 14.30 -5.15
C ILE A 41 1.54 15.78 -5.51
N GLU A 42 0.69 16.27 -6.40
CA GLU A 42 0.69 17.66 -6.88
C GLU A 42 -0.68 18.29 -6.60
N SER A 43 -1.11 18.20 -5.33
CA SER A 43 -2.39 18.76 -4.88
C SER A 43 -2.13 20.02 -4.05
N GLY A 44 -2.20 21.17 -4.71
CA GLY A 44 -1.64 22.43 -4.20
C GLY A 44 -2.58 23.36 -3.45
N LYS A 45 -3.41 22.90 -2.48
CA LYS A 45 -4.33 23.83 -1.77
C LYS A 45 -4.53 23.63 -0.28
N THR A 46 -3.86 22.66 0.35
CA THR A 46 -4.09 22.38 1.77
C THR A 46 -2.82 22.63 2.59
N ARG A 47 -2.78 23.80 3.23
CA ARG A 47 -1.77 24.16 4.24
C ARG A 47 -2.21 23.83 5.67
N VAL A 48 -3.51 23.57 5.86
CA VAL A 48 -4.09 23.25 7.17
C VAL A 48 -4.39 21.76 7.24
N TYR A 49 -3.79 21.08 8.22
CA TYR A 49 -4.11 19.68 8.51
C TYR A 49 -4.36 19.50 10.00
N LYS A 50 -5.54 18.97 10.34
CA LYS A 50 -5.99 18.77 11.73
C LYS A 50 -5.95 20.05 12.60
N GLY A 51 -6.22 21.21 11.99
CA GLY A 51 -6.20 22.50 12.68
C GLY A 51 -4.81 23.08 12.93
N ILE A 52 -3.74 22.46 12.40
CA ILE A 52 -2.37 22.99 12.42
C ILE A 52 -2.07 23.54 11.02
N GLU A 53 -1.61 24.78 10.96
CA GLU A 53 -1.16 25.44 9.75
C GLU A 53 0.34 25.20 9.54
N TYR A 54 0.71 24.79 8.33
CA TYR A 54 2.09 24.54 7.93
C TYR A 54 2.54 25.64 6.95
N PRO A 55 3.84 26.04 6.99
CA PRO A 55 4.36 27.06 6.08
C PRO A 55 4.47 26.58 4.63
N PHE A 56 4.38 25.27 4.41
CA PHE A 56 4.44 24.62 3.10
C PHE A 56 3.13 23.91 2.76
N GLU A 57 2.94 23.63 1.48
CA GLU A 57 1.80 22.85 0.99
C GLU A 57 2.00 21.37 1.34
N ILE A 58 1.08 20.78 2.09
CA ILE A 58 1.25 19.43 2.63
C ILE A 58 1.24 18.37 1.53
N TRP A 59 0.48 18.61 0.47
CA TRP A 59 0.22 17.62 -0.59
C TRP A 59 0.85 18.01 -1.93
N ASN A 60 1.91 18.81 -1.92
CA ASN A 60 2.62 19.24 -3.14
C ASN A 60 4.11 18.88 -3.08
N GLY A 61 4.46 17.66 -3.47
CA GLY A 61 5.84 17.20 -3.46
C GLY A 61 6.00 15.68 -3.46
N CYS A 62 7.10 15.23 -2.89
CA CYS A 62 7.50 13.83 -2.89
C CYS A 62 7.40 13.22 -1.49
N LEU A 63 6.74 12.07 -1.39
CA LEU A 63 6.62 11.32 -0.15
C LEU A 63 7.38 9.99 -0.26
N PHE A 64 8.17 9.70 0.76
CA PHE A 64 8.96 8.49 0.88
C PHE A 64 8.44 7.67 2.06
N PRO A 65 7.60 6.65 1.82
CA PRO A 65 7.17 5.73 2.86
C PRO A 65 8.35 4.90 3.35
N ILE A 66 8.69 5.05 4.63
CA ILE A 66 9.82 4.39 5.28
C ILE A 66 9.32 3.73 6.56
N GLU A 67 9.88 2.57 6.89
CA GLU A 67 9.59 1.92 8.16
C GLU A 67 10.19 2.74 9.31
N LYS A 68 9.41 2.91 10.40
CA LYS A 68 9.82 3.69 11.57
C LYS A 68 11.19 3.32 12.15
N ILE A 69 11.57 2.04 12.06
CA ILE A 69 12.87 1.54 12.56
C ILE A 69 14.04 2.11 11.74
N LYS A 70 13.85 2.29 10.42
CA LYS A 70 14.88 2.76 9.48
C LYS A 70 14.90 4.28 9.32
N GLN A 71 13.82 4.94 9.74
CA GLN A 71 13.62 6.38 9.58
C GLN A 71 14.75 7.20 10.19
N ASN A 72 15.25 6.84 11.37
CA ASN A 72 16.37 7.56 12.00
C ASN A 72 17.65 7.52 11.15
N THR A 73 17.95 6.37 10.53
CA THR A 73 19.11 6.22 9.65
C THR A 73 18.95 7.04 8.37
N VAL A 74 17.73 7.07 7.80
CA VAL A 74 17.44 7.89 6.63
C VAL A 74 17.53 9.38 6.98
N TYR A 75 17.00 9.79 8.13
CA TYR A 75 17.08 11.17 8.61
C TYR A 75 18.52 11.63 8.84
N ALA A 76 19.38 10.76 9.37
CA ALA A 76 20.80 11.06 9.53
C ALA A 76 21.51 11.30 8.19
N LYS A 77 21.08 10.60 7.12
CA LYS A 77 21.64 10.75 5.76
C LYS A 77 21.03 11.91 4.99
N PHE A 78 19.75 12.19 5.20
CA PHE A 78 18.97 13.18 4.47
C PHE A 78 18.26 14.11 5.44
N GLN A 79 19.01 15.07 5.99
CA GLN A 79 18.51 16.01 7.00
C GLN A 79 17.44 16.97 6.44
N PHE A 80 17.37 17.13 5.11
CA PHE A 80 16.38 17.95 4.43
C PHE A 80 15.00 17.29 4.30
N LEU A 81 14.87 16.01 4.65
CA LEU A 81 13.59 15.31 4.63
C LEU A 81 12.83 15.55 5.92
N GLU A 82 11.58 16.01 5.80
CA GLU A 82 10.73 16.29 6.95
C GLU A 82 9.70 15.19 7.17
N ASN A 83 9.12 15.11 8.37
CA ASN A 83 8.04 14.16 8.63
C ASN A 83 6.72 14.72 8.12
N HIS A 84 5.99 13.90 7.36
CA HIS A 84 4.69 14.30 6.84
C HIS A 84 3.61 14.33 7.95
N PRO A 85 2.75 15.37 8.02
CA PRO A 85 1.76 15.49 9.08
C PRO A 85 0.65 14.43 9.02
N ALA A 86 0.35 13.88 7.83
CA ALA A 86 -0.65 12.83 7.68
C ALA A 86 -0.19 11.47 8.24
N SER A 87 1.11 11.18 8.17
CA SER A 87 1.67 9.89 8.60
C SER A 87 3.10 10.07 9.08
N LYS A 88 3.36 9.67 10.33
CA LYS A 88 4.70 9.73 10.93
C LYS A 88 5.73 8.82 10.24
N ASN A 89 5.26 7.88 9.43
CA ASN A 89 6.13 6.93 8.70
C ASN A 89 6.48 7.43 7.29
N TRP A 90 5.99 8.60 6.90
CA TRP A 90 6.27 9.18 5.59
C TRP A 90 7.22 10.34 5.77
N LEU A 91 8.38 10.24 5.12
CA LEU A 91 9.23 11.40 4.92
C LEU A 91 8.71 12.18 3.71
N TYR A 92 8.86 13.48 3.77
CA TYR A 92 8.29 14.40 2.81
C TYR A 92 9.34 15.41 2.36
N LEU A 93 9.31 15.72 1.07
CA LEU A 93 10.09 16.78 0.47
C LEU A 93 9.12 17.72 -0.28
N PRO A 94 8.92 18.96 0.21
CA PRO A 94 8.11 19.95 -0.48
C PRO A 94 8.69 20.33 -1.83
N ALA A 95 7.83 20.52 -2.84
CA ALA A 95 8.24 20.98 -4.17
C ALA A 95 8.81 22.41 -4.16
N ASP A 96 8.43 23.23 -3.20
CA ASP A 96 8.88 24.63 -3.03
C ASP A 96 10.27 24.74 -2.38
N THR A 97 10.93 23.61 -2.13
CA THR A 97 12.25 23.61 -1.47
C THR A 97 13.35 24.03 -2.45
N GLU A 98 14.27 24.89 -2.03
CA GLU A 98 15.48 25.20 -2.81
C GLU A 98 16.27 23.91 -3.11
N GLU A 99 16.79 23.80 -4.33
CA GLU A 99 17.54 22.61 -4.81
C GLU A 99 16.74 21.29 -4.76
N PHE A 100 15.41 21.39 -4.90
CA PHE A 100 14.51 20.23 -4.92
C PHE A 100 14.99 19.12 -5.85
N GLU A 101 15.39 19.46 -7.07
CA GLU A 101 15.80 18.48 -8.06
C GLU A 101 17.05 17.70 -7.65
N ASP A 102 18.05 18.39 -7.11
CA ASP A 102 19.31 17.76 -6.71
C ASP A 102 19.14 16.88 -5.49
N LYS A 103 18.33 17.33 -4.52
CA LYS A 103 17.93 16.53 -3.35
C LYS A 103 17.22 15.24 -3.77
N ILE A 104 16.30 15.33 -4.73
CA ILE A 104 15.60 14.16 -5.27
C ILE A 104 16.55 13.23 -6.01
N ARG A 105 17.42 13.77 -6.87
CA ARG A 105 18.42 12.96 -7.58
C ARG A 105 19.31 12.17 -6.63
N GLN A 106 19.68 12.75 -5.48
CA GLN A 106 20.42 12.05 -4.43
C GLN A 106 19.62 10.90 -3.82
N VAL A 107 18.34 11.11 -3.49
CA VAL A 107 17.47 10.06 -2.94
C VAL A 107 17.26 8.95 -3.97
N ILE A 108 16.92 9.29 -5.21
CA ILE A 108 16.68 8.30 -6.28
C ILE A 108 17.93 7.50 -6.60
N ARG A 109 19.12 8.11 -6.55
CA ARG A 109 20.38 7.37 -6.70
C ARG A 109 20.52 6.27 -5.66
N GLU A 110 20.06 6.49 -4.43
CA GLU A 110 20.04 5.47 -3.39
C GLU A 110 18.92 4.43 -3.59
N LEU A 111 17.78 4.84 -4.16
CA LEU A 111 16.73 3.91 -4.58
C LEU A 111 17.21 2.95 -5.68
N LYS A 112 17.95 3.45 -6.67
CA LYS A 112 18.54 2.62 -7.75
C LYS A 112 19.49 1.56 -7.23
N LYS A 113 20.20 1.84 -6.13
CA LYS A 113 21.08 0.87 -5.46
C LYS A 113 20.31 -0.22 -4.69
N ARG A 114 18.97 -0.25 -4.76
CA ARG A 114 18.09 -1.16 -4.01
C ARG A 114 18.35 -1.13 -2.52
N ASN A 115 18.58 0.07 -1.98
CA ASN A 115 18.88 0.24 -0.56
C ASN A 115 17.67 -0.21 0.29
N PRO A 116 17.82 -1.21 1.19
CA PRO A 116 16.71 -1.75 1.98
C PRO A 116 16.15 -0.77 3.03
N LEU A 117 16.81 0.39 3.20
CA LEU A 117 16.34 1.49 4.04
C LEU A 117 15.09 2.15 3.48
N PHE A 118 14.95 2.17 2.16
CA PHE A 118 13.82 2.78 1.50
C PHE A 118 12.75 1.77 1.16
N GLY A 119 11.51 2.23 1.25
CA GLY A 119 10.33 1.48 0.93
C GLY A 119 9.68 0.88 2.15
N SER A 120 8.35 0.91 2.13
CA SER A 120 7.50 0.24 3.10
C SER A 120 6.84 -0.95 2.43
N VAL A 121 6.91 -2.11 3.07
CA VAL A 121 6.16 -3.28 2.60
C VAL A 121 4.67 -2.95 2.71
N VAL A 122 4.00 -2.90 1.56
CA VAL A 122 2.55 -2.72 1.57
C VAL A 122 1.95 -4.01 2.09
N LYS A 123 1.52 -3.98 3.36
CA LYS A 123 0.76 -5.09 3.94
C LYS A 123 -0.42 -5.33 3.02
N GLU A 124 -0.45 -6.50 2.39
CA GLU A 124 -1.60 -6.93 1.62
C GLU A 124 -2.85 -6.73 2.47
N SER A 125 -3.82 -6.00 1.90
CA SER A 125 -5.14 -5.87 2.48
C SER A 125 -5.67 -7.27 2.81
N ALA A 126 -6.35 -7.42 3.94
CA ALA A 126 -6.98 -8.69 4.32
C ALA A 126 -7.90 -9.25 3.21
N ALA A 127 -8.42 -8.38 2.33
CA ALA A 127 -9.16 -8.78 1.14
C ALA A 127 -8.29 -9.46 0.07
N GLY A 128 -7.05 -8.98 -0.15
CA GLY A 128 -6.09 -9.60 -1.07
C GLY A 128 -5.63 -10.96 -0.55
N LYS A 129 -5.38 -11.07 0.76
CA LYS A 129 -5.08 -12.37 1.39
C LYS A 129 -6.24 -13.36 1.25
N ARG A 130 -7.49 -12.91 1.46
CA ARG A 130 -8.67 -13.76 1.26
C ARG A 130 -8.84 -14.21 -0.19
N ALA A 131 -8.66 -13.31 -1.16
CA ALA A 131 -8.78 -13.68 -2.57
C ALA A 131 -7.76 -14.74 -3.00
N ARG A 132 -6.52 -14.68 -2.47
CA ARG A 132 -5.49 -15.70 -2.72
C ARG A 132 -5.85 -17.04 -2.06
N LEU A 133 -6.30 -17.03 -0.81
CA LEU A 133 -6.76 -18.23 -0.11
C LEU A 133 -7.98 -18.88 -0.76
N GLU A 134 -8.93 -18.09 -1.26
CA GLU A 134 -10.11 -18.59 -1.98
C GLU A 134 -9.76 -19.27 -3.32
N THR A 135 -8.55 -19.05 -3.87
CA THR A 135 -8.11 -19.76 -5.09
C THR A 135 -7.42 -21.10 -4.78
N ASP A 136 -6.99 -21.32 -3.54
CA ASP A 136 -6.29 -22.53 -3.10
C ASP A 136 -7.23 -23.55 -2.41
N ASP A 137 -8.49 -23.19 -2.15
CA ASP A 137 -9.50 -24.04 -1.48
C ASP A 137 -10.30 -24.95 -2.45
N ASP A 138 -10.03 -24.89 -3.75
CA ASP A 138 -10.62 -25.83 -4.72
C ASP A 138 -9.79 -27.14 -4.73
N ASP A 139 -10.40 -28.24 -4.28
CA ASP A 139 -9.93 -29.64 -4.34
C ASP A 139 -8.85 -30.11 -3.33
N ILE A 140 -9.04 -29.87 -2.03
CA ILE A 140 -8.48 -30.78 -1.02
C ILE A 140 -9.40 -32.01 -0.90
N ASP A 141 -9.08 -33.06 -1.65
CA ASP A 141 -9.73 -34.38 -1.52
C ASP A 141 -9.44 -34.99 -0.14
N THR A 142 -10.35 -34.75 0.81
CA THR A 142 -10.29 -35.27 2.18
C THR A 142 -10.61 -36.77 2.28
N SER A 143 -11.01 -37.42 1.18
CA SER A 143 -11.35 -38.84 1.15
C SER A 143 -10.14 -39.76 1.36
N LYS A 144 -8.93 -39.25 1.11
CA LYS A 144 -7.67 -39.97 1.29
C LYS A 144 -6.80 -39.20 2.27
N PRO A 145 -6.83 -39.51 3.58
CA PRO A 145 -5.87 -38.92 4.50
C PRO A 145 -4.46 -39.28 4.03
N ARG A 146 -3.67 -38.26 3.67
CA ARG A 146 -2.24 -38.40 3.39
C ARG A 146 -1.50 -38.77 4.67
N LEU A 147 -1.57 -40.05 5.03
CA LEU A 147 -0.76 -40.66 6.07
C LEU A 147 0.64 -40.85 5.49
N PHE A 148 1.54 -39.94 5.88
CA PHE A 148 3.00 -40.01 5.73
C PHE A 148 3.54 -39.82 4.30
N ASN A 149 4.35 -38.77 4.16
CA ASN A 149 5.29 -38.60 3.05
C ASN A 149 6.21 -39.82 3.00
N ASN A 150 6.06 -40.64 1.96
CA ASN A 150 7.19 -41.24 1.30
C ASN A 150 6.99 -41.07 -0.21
N GLU A 151 8.07 -40.67 -0.88
CA GLU A 151 8.29 -40.66 -2.33
C GLU A 151 8.04 -39.35 -3.10
N SER A 152 9.16 -38.65 -3.27
CA SER A 152 9.71 -38.13 -4.53
C SER A 152 8.94 -37.07 -5.31
N SER A 153 9.54 -35.88 -5.28
CA SER A 153 9.50 -34.87 -6.34
C SER A 153 9.55 -35.49 -7.75
N VAL A 154 8.44 -35.45 -8.47
CA VAL A 154 8.43 -35.54 -9.94
C VAL A 154 7.60 -34.39 -10.49
N SER A 155 8.33 -33.50 -11.14
CA SER A 155 7.90 -32.46 -12.07
C SER A 155 6.67 -32.81 -12.93
N LYS A 156 5.73 -31.86 -13.05
CA LYS A 156 4.98 -31.70 -14.31
C LYS A 156 4.64 -30.24 -14.57
N ALA A 157 5.17 -29.77 -15.70
CA ALA A 157 5.05 -28.45 -16.28
C ALA A 157 3.60 -28.13 -16.76
N PRO A 158 3.27 -26.87 -17.07
CA PRO A 158 1.90 -26.37 -17.17
C PRO A 158 1.27 -26.66 -18.54
N GLN A 159 0.00 -27.11 -18.53
CA GLN A 159 -0.81 -27.20 -19.76
C GLN A 159 -1.83 -26.08 -19.82
N VAL A 160 -1.68 -25.27 -20.87
CA VAL A 160 -2.61 -24.27 -21.40
C VAL A 160 -3.82 -24.94 -22.03
N LYS A 161 -5.07 -24.62 -21.61
CA LYS A 161 -6.28 -24.68 -22.47
C LYS A 161 -7.37 -23.66 -22.08
N LYS A 162 -7.50 -22.65 -22.96
CA LYS A 162 -8.67 -21.97 -23.55
C LYS A 162 -10.02 -21.81 -22.78
N ALA A 163 -10.49 -20.56 -22.89
CA ALA A 163 -11.77 -19.92 -22.54
C ALA A 163 -13.08 -20.57 -23.04
N VAL A 164 -14.18 -20.42 -22.25
CA VAL A 164 -15.56 -20.05 -22.68
C VAL A 164 -16.39 -19.45 -21.49
N LYS A 165 -16.76 -18.15 -21.63
CA LYS A 165 -18.01 -17.37 -21.33
C LYS A 165 -18.95 -17.62 -20.09
N PRO A 166 -19.76 -16.59 -19.71
CA PRO A 166 -20.03 -16.20 -18.32
C PRO A 166 -21.40 -16.63 -17.76
N ALA A 167 -21.52 -16.76 -16.44
CA ALA A 167 -22.82 -16.91 -15.78
C ALA A 167 -22.89 -16.27 -14.37
N ALA A 168 -23.96 -15.49 -14.19
CA ALA A 168 -24.72 -15.21 -12.97
C ALA A 168 -24.06 -14.53 -11.75
N LYS A 169 -24.55 -13.32 -11.44
CA LYS A 169 -24.41 -12.63 -10.15
C LYS A 169 -25.10 -13.43 -9.02
N PRO A 170 -24.42 -13.74 -7.90
CA PRO A 170 -25.13 -14.12 -6.68
C PRO A 170 -25.46 -12.89 -5.83
N THR A 171 -26.71 -12.89 -5.35
CA THR A 171 -27.38 -11.90 -4.53
C THR A 171 -26.68 -11.68 -3.17
N LYS A 172 -26.70 -10.44 -2.69
CA LYS A 172 -26.19 -10.01 -1.38
C LYS A 172 -26.88 -10.81 -0.26
N LYS A 173 -26.15 -11.72 0.39
CA LYS A 173 -26.50 -12.18 1.74
C LYS A 173 -26.02 -11.13 2.74
N VAL A 174 -26.98 -10.47 3.39
CA VAL A 174 -26.73 -9.58 4.53
C VAL A 174 -26.17 -10.44 5.67
N LYS A 175 -24.85 -10.35 5.90
CA LYS A 175 -24.23 -10.91 7.09
C LYS A 175 -24.58 -10.00 8.26
N ALA A 176 -25.29 -10.53 9.24
CA ALA A 176 -25.51 -9.86 10.51
C ALA A 176 -24.14 -9.61 11.17
N ASP A 177 -23.83 -8.34 11.44
CA ASP A 177 -22.62 -7.94 12.15
C ASP A 177 -22.72 -8.40 13.60
N LYS A 178 -21.69 -9.09 14.10
CA LYS A 178 -21.56 -9.51 15.53
C LYS A 178 -21.67 -8.35 16.54
N LYS A 179 -21.66 -7.09 16.07
CA LYS A 179 -21.93 -5.90 16.89
C LYS A 179 -23.42 -5.67 17.18
N SER A 180 -24.35 -6.11 16.33
CA SER A 180 -25.79 -5.92 16.56
C SER A 180 -26.34 -6.88 17.62
N GLU A 181 -25.80 -8.10 17.70
CA GLU A 181 -26.15 -9.07 18.74
C GLU A 181 -25.76 -8.58 20.14
N ASN A 182 -24.59 -7.93 20.26
CA ASN A 182 -24.11 -7.42 21.55
C ASN A 182 -24.95 -6.22 22.05
N TYR A 183 -25.49 -5.41 21.12
CA TYR A 183 -26.41 -4.32 21.47
C TYR A 183 -27.78 -4.86 21.93
N LEU A 184 -28.28 -5.91 21.29
CA LEU A 184 -29.56 -6.54 21.66
C LEU A 184 -29.50 -7.14 23.07
N LEU A 185 -28.43 -7.88 23.39
CA LEU A 185 -28.21 -8.47 24.72
C LEU A 185 -28.14 -7.41 25.85
N LEU A 186 -27.43 -6.30 25.61
CA LEU A 186 -27.36 -5.20 26.56
C LEU A 186 -28.71 -4.48 26.75
N SER A 187 -29.54 -4.43 25.70
CA SER A 187 -30.86 -3.80 25.77
C SER A 187 -31.87 -4.62 26.60
N VAL A 188 -31.78 -5.95 26.57
CA VAL A 188 -32.63 -6.85 27.37
C VAL A 188 -32.23 -6.79 28.84
N LEU A 189 -30.93 -6.79 29.16
CA LEU A 189 -30.44 -6.72 30.54
C LEU A 189 -30.79 -5.40 31.26
N LYS A 190 -30.87 -4.29 30.52
CA LYS A 190 -31.28 -3.00 31.11
C LYS A 190 -32.79 -2.89 31.37
N ARG A 191 -33.61 -3.70 30.71
CA ARG A 191 -35.07 -3.66 30.85
C ARG A 191 -35.59 -4.39 32.08
N ASN A 192 -34.82 -5.36 32.60
CA ASN A 192 -35.20 -6.17 33.77
C ASN A 192 -34.64 -5.65 35.11
N ARG A 193 -34.20 -4.37 35.17
CA ARG A 193 -33.70 -3.72 36.40
C ARG A 193 -34.67 -2.68 36.99
N LYS A 194 -35.96 -2.83 36.75
CA LYS A 194 -37.01 -2.11 37.48
C LYS A 194 -37.89 -3.11 38.21
#